data_AF-A0A372YV44-F1
#
_entry.id   AF-A0A372YV44-F1
#
_cell.length_a   1.000
_cell.length_b   1.000
_cell.length_c   1.000
_cell.angle_alpha   90.00
_cell.angle_beta   90.00
_cell.angle_gamma   90.00
#
_symmetry.space_group_name_H-M   'P 1'
#
loop_
_entity.id
_entity.type
_entity.pdbx_description
1 polymer ?
#
loop_
_entity_poly.entity_id
_entity_poly.type
_entity_poly.pdbx_seq_one_letter_code
_entity_poly.pdbx_strand_id
1 'polypeptide(L)'
;MEWLDHFVDTRKKRYHLFFLILLCLLLLLVLPYVYISVRLLSLQSYDALYAMLDDPMLSYTYLSRLVLELISLANMSILRILGCMLSCVQPLEILVLLMLIIGFPILERKKITGITLLVLIMEICVMFGCVMLGLRASSLAQAILYIRMLGAFLLVGSILITGVLFYHLYRRILYYRHALSYLCIEEKEHTA
;
A
#
# COMPACT_ATOMS: atom_id res chain seq x y z
N MET A 1 4.93 15.05 -31.13
CA MET A 1 5.42 15.54 -29.82
C MET A 1 4.40 16.46 -29.16
N GLU A 2 3.82 17.42 -29.88
CA GLU A 2 2.81 18.38 -29.37
C GLU A 2 1.61 17.77 -28.61
N TRP A 3 1.14 16.58 -28.99
CA TRP A 3 0.05 15.90 -28.29
C TRP A 3 0.42 15.46 -26.86
N LEU A 4 1.67 15.04 -26.63
CA LEU A 4 2.13 14.62 -25.30
C LEU A 4 2.33 15.85 -24.39
N ASP A 5 2.78 16.96 -24.98
CA ASP A 5 2.99 18.23 -24.27
C ASP A 5 1.67 18.77 -23.72
N HIS A 6 0.55 18.56 -24.42
CA HIS A 6 -0.78 18.97 -23.93
C HIS A 6 -1.16 18.36 -22.57
N PHE A 7 -0.64 17.18 -22.21
CA PHE A 7 -0.92 16.53 -20.92
C PHE A 7 -0.10 17.10 -19.75
N VAL A 8 0.93 17.90 -20.05
CA VAL A 8 2.00 18.28 -19.12
C VAL A 8 2.30 19.79 -19.18
N ASP A 9 1.70 20.52 -20.13
CA ASP A 9 1.94 21.95 -20.43
C ASP A 9 1.83 22.86 -19.19
N THR A 10 0.79 22.71 -18.38
CA THR A 10 0.54 23.54 -17.21
C THR A 10 0.99 22.89 -15.90
N ARG A 11 1.38 23.72 -14.92
CA ARG A 11 1.72 23.27 -13.56
C ARG A 11 0.59 22.46 -12.92
N LYS A 12 -0.68 22.80 -13.21
CA LYS A 12 -1.86 22.07 -12.73
C LYS A 12 -1.98 20.67 -13.34
N LYS A 13 -1.74 20.52 -14.65
CA LYS A 13 -1.76 19.22 -15.32
C LYS A 13 -0.64 18.31 -14.82
N ARG A 14 0.59 18.81 -14.68
CA ARG A 14 1.71 18.08 -14.07
C ARG A 14 1.40 17.60 -12.66
N TYR A 15 0.82 18.48 -11.85
CA TYR A 15 0.41 18.18 -10.49
C TYR A 15 -0.61 17.04 -10.46
N HIS A 16 -1.68 17.13 -11.24
CA HIS A 16 -2.70 16.08 -11.27
C HIS A 16 -2.16 14.75 -11.80
N LEU A 17 -1.35 14.78 -12.85
CA LEU A 17 -0.71 13.59 -13.41
C LEU A 17 0.20 12.90 -12.38
N PHE A 18 1.05 13.65 -11.68
CA PHE A 18 1.89 13.11 -10.60
C PHE A 18 1.07 12.40 -9.53
N PHE A 19 -0.02 13.02 -9.05
CA PHE A 19 -0.89 12.42 -8.05
C PHE A 19 -1.66 11.19 -8.57
N LEU A 20 -2.03 11.17 -9.85
CA LEU A 20 -2.65 9.98 -10.47
C LEU A 20 -1.67 8.82 -10.50
N ILE A 21 -0.42 9.06 -10.92
CA ILE A 21 0.63 8.04 -10.92
C ILE A 21 0.88 7.51 -9.50
N LEU A 22 1.03 8.40 -8.52
CA LEU A 22 1.21 8.03 -7.12
C LEU A 22 0.04 7.16 -6.61
N LEU A 23 -1.20 7.52 -6.90
CA LEU A 23 -2.38 6.74 -6.50
C LEU A 23 -2.43 5.37 -7.17
N CYS A 24 -2.05 5.27 -8.45
CA CYS A 24 -1.96 3.99 -9.15
C CYS A 24 -0.88 3.07 -8.54
N LEU A 25 0.29 3.62 -8.21
CA LEU A 25 1.36 2.85 -7.56
C LEU A 25 0.97 2.40 -6.15
N LEU A 26 0.27 3.25 -5.39
CA LEU A 26 -0.28 2.88 -4.08
C LEU A 26 -1.31 1.76 -4.20
N LEU A 27 -2.20 1.81 -5.21
CA LEU A 27 -3.15 0.73 -5.47
C LEU A 27 -2.43 -0.57 -5.84
N LEU A 28 -1.40 -0.50 -6.69
CA LEU A 28 -0.58 -1.66 -7.06
C LEU A 28 0.09 -2.31 -5.83
N LEU A 29 0.49 -1.50 -4.85
CA LEU A 29 1.11 -1.97 -3.61
C LEU A 29 0.09 -2.60 -2.65
N VAL A 30 -1.13 -2.08 -2.58
CA VAL A 30 -2.16 -2.54 -1.63
C VAL A 30 -2.93 -3.75 -2.14
N LEU A 31 -3.16 -3.89 -3.45
CA LEU A 31 -3.95 -5.00 -4.01
C LEU A 31 -3.43 -6.41 -3.64
N PRO A 32 -2.11 -6.68 -3.66
CA PRO A 32 -1.57 -7.96 -3.20
C PRO A 32 -1.92 -8.27 -1.73
N TYR A 33 -2.04 -7.27 -0.86
CA TYR A 33 -2.47 -7.47 0.53
C TYR A 33 -3.93 -7.93 0.61
N VAL A 34 -4.82 -7.41 -0.25
CA VAL A 34 -6.21 -7.87 -0.33
C VAL A 34 -6.24 -9.35 -0.72
N TYR A 35 -5.48 -9.75 -1.75
CA TYR A 35 -5.38 -11.14 -2.19
C TYR A 35 -4.89 -12.07 -1.07
N ILE A 36 -3.77 -11.72 -0.42
CA ILE A 36 -3.20 -12.51 0.68
C ILE A 36 -4.20 -12.63 1.84
N SER A 37 -4.91 -11.55 2.16
CA SER A 37 -5.91 -11.57 3.24
C SER A 37 -7.06 -12.54 2.97
N VAL A 38 -7.55 -12.58 1.72
CA VAL A 38 -8.57 -13.55 1.30
C VAL A 38 -8.03 -14.98 1.38
N ARG A 39 -6.77 -15.20 0.97
CA ARG A 39 -6.12 -16.51 1.07
C ARG A 39 -6.00 -16.97 2.53
N LEU A 40 -5.56 -16.08 3.43
CA LEU A 40 -5.49 -16.36 4.87
C LEU A 40 -6.85 -16.73 5.46
N LEU A 41 -7.93 -16.04 5.06
CA LEU A 41 -9.29 -16.34 5.50
C LEU A 41 -9.80 -17.72 5.03
N SER A 42 -9.37 -18.12 3.83
CA SER A 42 -9.75 -19.39 3.20
C SER A 42 -9.02 -20.62 3.74
N LEU A 43 -8.05 -20.44 4.66
CA LEU A 43 -7.31 -21.54 5.25
C LEU A 43 -8.24 -22.46 6.05
N GLN A 44 -8.24 -23.75 5.68
CA GLN A 44 -9.01 -24.79 6.38
C GLN A 44 -8.15 -25.90 6.97
N SER A 45 -6.93 -26.06 6.48
CA SER A 45 -6.03 -27.14 6.89
C SER A 45 -4.57 -26.68 6.84
N TYR A 46 -3.69 -27.51 7.39
CA TYR A 46 -2.25 -27.27 7.40
C TYR A 46 -1.63 -27.39 6.00
N ASP A 47 -2.11 -28.33 5.18
CA ASP A 47 -1.67 -28.46 3.78
C ASP A 47 -1.98 -27.19 2.99
N ALA A 48 -3.13 -26.55 3.27
CA ALA A 48 -3.48 -25.28 2.66
C ALA A 48 -2.57 -24.13 3.14
N LEU A 49 -2.07 -24.18 4.38
CA LEU A 49 -1.11 -23.20 4.90
C LEU A 49 0.25 -23.36 4.21
N TYR A 50 0.73 -24.58 4.03
CA TYR A 50 1.98 -24.81 3.30
C TYR A 50 1.88 -24.47 1.82
N ALA A 51 0.79 -24.88 1.16
CA ALA A 51 0.52 -24.49 -0.22
C ALA A 51 0.43 -22.96 -0.38
N MET A 52 0.01 -22.25 0.67
CA MET A 52 0.03 -20.80 0.68
C MET A 52 1.44 -20.24 0.82
N LEU A 53 2.31 -20.83 1.65
CA LEU A 53 3.71 -20.39 1.80
C LEU A 53 4.51 -20.50 0.50
N ASP A 54 4.15 -21.46 -0.36
CA ASP A 54 4.74 -21.64 -1.69
C ASP A 54 4.13 -20.72 -2.77
N ASP A 55 3.09 -19.93 -2.44
CA ASP A 55 2.42 -19.04 -3.40
C ASP A 55 3.36 -17.88 -3.79
N PRO A 56 3.72 -17.72 -5.08
CA PRO A 56 4.59 -16.63 -5.52
C PRO A 56 4.01 -15.24 -5.21
N MET A 57 2.70 -15.13 -5.00
CA MET A 57 2.06 -13.86 -4.65
C MET A 57 2.49 -13.30 -3.30
N LEU A 58 2.94 -14.16 -2.36
CA LEU A 58 3.53 -13.71 -1.10
C LEU A 58 4.75 -12.82 -1.35
N SER A 59 5.54 -13.12 -2.39
CA SER A 59 6.75 -12.35 -2.72
C SER A 59 6.47 -10.92 -3.17
N TYR A 60 5.22 -10.56 -3.51
CA TYR A 60 4.85 -9.18 -3.87
C TYR A 60 4.54 -8.29 -2.68
N THR A 61 4.36 -8.84 -1.48
CA THR A 61 4.15 -8.02 -0.29
C THR A 61 5.39 -7.96 0.59
N TYR A 62 5.73 -6.75 0.99
CA TYR A 62 6.83 -6.50 1.93
C TYR A 62 6.68 -7.31 3.22
N LEU A 63 5.46 -7.37 3.78
CA LEU A 63 5.21 -8.09 5.03
C LEU A 63 5.53 -9.58 4.90
N SER A 64 5.10 -10.24 3.82
CA SER A 64 5.37 -11.66 3.63
C SER A 64 6.85 -11.95 3.39
N ARG A 65 7.56 -11.11 2.61
CA ARG A 65 9.02 -11.24 2.44
C ARG A 65 9.75 -11.10 3.78
N LEU A 66 9.37 -10.09 4.56
CA LEU A 66 9.93 -9.85 5.89
C LEU A 66 9.69 -11.04 6.83
N VAL A 67 8.47 -11.57 6.87
CA VAL A 67 8.14 -12.73 7.71
C VAL A 67 8.94 -13.96 7.29
N LEU A 68 9.05 -14.24 5.99
CA LEU A 68 9.84 -15.37 5.49
C LEU A 68 11.32 -15.26 5.86
N GLU A 69 11.91 -14.07 5.75
CA GLU A 69 13.31 -13.86 6.15
C GLU A 69 13.52 -13.77 7.67
N LEU A 70 12.49 -13.43 8.44
CA LEU A 70 12.55 -13.53 9.90
C LEU A 70 12.49 -14.99 10.37
N ILE A 71 11.79 -15.87 9.66
CA ILE A 71 11.74 -17.30 9.95
C ILE A 71 13.09 -17.97 9.63
N SER A 72 13.78 -17.51 8.58
CA SER A 72 15.10 -18.04 8.17
C SER A 72 16.24 -17.64 9.14
N LEU A 73 16.02 -16.62 9.99
CA LEU A 73 17.00 -16.11 10.92
C LEU A 73 17.20 -17.04 12.12
N ALA A 74 18.33 -17.77 12.11
CA ALA A 74 18.73 -18.67 13.20
C ALA A 74 19.02 -17.97 14.55
N ASN A 75 19.31 -16.66 14.54
CA ASN A 75 19.57 -15.86 15.75
C ASN A 75 19.00 -14.45 15.62
N MET A 76 18.12 -14.07 16.55
CA MET A 76 17.46 -12.77 16.63
C MET A 76 18.39 -11.74 17.25
N SER A 77 19.12 -10.97 16.44
CA SER A 77 19.81 -9.75 16.88
C SER A 77 19.20 -8.52 16.21
N ILE A 78 19.12 -7.39 16.93
CA ILE A 78 18.48 -6.16 16.44
C ILE A 78 19.08 -5.70 15.11
N LEU A 79 20.40 -5.74 14.98
CA LEU A 79 21.09 -5.38 13.74
C LEU A 79 20.74 -6.30 12.56
N ARG A 80 20.55 -7.60 12.81
CA ARG A 80 20.11 -8.55 11.78
C ARG A 80 18.65 -8.33 11.39
N ILE A 81 17.79 -8.00 12.36
CA ILE A 81 16.39 -7.63 12.10
C ILE A 81 16.34 -6.39 11.22
N LEU A 82 17.10 -5.34 11.54
CA LEU A 82 17.18 -4.13 10.72
C LEU A 82 17.74 -4.40 9.32
N GLY A 83 18.79 -5.24 9.22
CA GLY A 83 19.33 -5.68 7.93
C GLY A 83 18.31 -6.44 7.09
N CYS A 84 17.53 -7.32 7.71
CA CYS A 84 16.44 -8.07 7.09
C CYS A 84 15.29 -7.15 6.64
N MET A 85 14.90 -6.17 7.47
CA MET A 85 13.91 -5.17 7.11
C MET A 85 14.33 -4.37 5.88
N LEU A 86 15.62 -4.06 5.75
CA LEU A 86 16.16 -3.32 4.60
C LEU A 86 16.28 -4.19 3.36
N SER A 87 16.69 -5.46 3.48
CA SER A 87 16.85 -6.38 2.35
C SER A 87 15.51 -6.76 1.70
N CYS A 88 14.41 -6.69 2.45
CA CYS A 88 13.06 -7.01 1.94
C CYS A 88 12.41 -5.88 1.13
N VAL A 89 13.01 -4.68 1.12
CA VAL A 89 12.49 -3.52 0.38
C VAL A 89 12.79 -3.69 -1.12
N GLN A 90 11.75 -3.67 -1.97
CA GLN A 90 11.93 -3.72 -3.42
C GLN A 90 11.91 -2.29 -4.03
N PRO A 91 12.34 -2.14 -5.29
CA PRO A 91 12.36 -0.83 -5.96
C PRO A 91 11.01 -0.13 -6.00
N LEU A 92 9.90 -0.88 -6.04
CA LEU A 92 8.55 -0.32 -6.06
C LEU A 92 8.22 0.43 -4.75
N GLU A 93 8.53 -0.15 -3.58
CA GLU A 93 8.32 0.53 -2.29
C GLU A 93 9.19 1.78 -2.17
N ILE A 94 10.43 1.71 -2.66
CA ILE A 94 11.34 2.88 -2.69
C ILE A 94 10.75 3.98 -3.58
N LEU A 95 10.27 3.64 -4.77
CA LEU A 95 9.65 4.58 -5.69
C LEU A 95 8.42 5.25 -5.06
N VAL A 96 7.53 4.47 -4.45
CA VAL A 96 6.34 4.98 -3.75
C VAL A 96 6.74 5.91 -2.60
N LEU A 97 7.74 5.52 -1.80
CA LEU A 97 8.25 6.33 -0.70
C LEU A 97 8.81 7.68 -1.20
N LEU A 98 9.62 7.67 -2.25
CA LEU A 98 10.16 8.89 -2.85
C LEU A 98 9.04 9.80 -3.36
N MET A 99 8.05 9.26 -4.07
CA MET A 99 6.91 10.04 -4.55
C MET A 99 6.04 10.58 -3.41
N LEU A 100 5.90 9.84 -2.31
CA LEU A 100 5.22 10.31 -1.11
C LEU A 100 5.98 11.48 -0.47
N ILE A 101 7.31 11.40 -0.34
CA ILE A 101 8.13 12.50 0.22
C ILE A 101 7.98 13.76 -0.63
N ILE A 102 8.03 13.63 -1.96
CA ILE A 102 7.85 14.76 -2.89
C ILE A 102 6.42 15.33 -2.81
N GLY A 103 5.42 14.45 -2.64
CA GLY A 103 3.99 14.83 -2.57
C GLY A 103 3.51 15.30 -1.19
N PHE A 104 4.25 14.99 -0.12
CA PHE A 104 3.88 15.21 1.29
C PHE A 104 3.48 16.65 1.62
N PRO A 105 4.27 17.70 1.27
CA PRO A 105 3.91 19.09 1.57
C PRO A 105 2.60 19.55 0.91
N ILE A 106 2.05 18.74 -0.01
CA ILE A 106 0.82 19.05 -0.72
C ILE A 106 -0.39 18.24 -0.20
N LEU A 107 -0.15 17.17 0.58
CA LEU A 107 -1.17 16.28 1.16
C LEU A 107 -1.68 16.76 2.53
N GLU A 108 -0.93 17.62 3.22
CA GLU A 108 -1.06 17.98 4.65
C GLU A 108 -2.41 18.63 5.05
N ARG A 109 -3.28 19.01 4.10
CA ARG A 109 -4.48 19.82 4.37
C ARG A 109 -5.80 19.08 4.57
N LYS A 110 -5.85 17.78 4.87
CA LYS A 110 -7.15 17.05 4.92
C LYS A 110 -7.38 16.23 6.19
N LYS A 111 -8.47 16.59 6.90
CA LYS A 111 -9.05 15.87 8.05
C LYS A 111 -9.24 14.37 7.83
N ILE A 112 -9.47 13.94 6.58
CA ILE A 112 -9.64 12.54 6.18
C ILE A 112 -8.38 11.72 6.48
N THR A 113 -7.18 12.30 6.28
CA THR A 113 -5.91 11.62 6.54
C THR A 113 -5.75 11.23 8.01
N GLY A 114 -6.20 12.09 8.94
CA GLY A 114 -6.14 11.80 10.38
C GLY A 114 -7.05 10.64 10.79
N ILE A 115 -8.25 10.56 10.22
CA ILE A 115 -9.19 9.45 10.48
C ILE A 115 -8.62 8.14 9.93
N THR A 116 -8.11 8.14 8.69
CA THR A 116 -7.47 6.95 8.11
C THR A 116 -6.27 6.48 8.93
N LEU A 117 -5.46 7.40 9.45
CA LEU A 117 -4.30 7.08 10.27
C LEU A 117 -4.70 6.51 11.64
N LEU A 118 -5.77 7.02 12.26
CA LEU A 118 -6.31 6.48 13.51
C LEU A 118 -6.86 5.05 13.30
N VAL A 119 -7.58 4.81 12.21
CA VAL A 119 -8.07 3.47 11.84
C VAL A 119 -6.91 2.49 11.63
N LEU A 120 -5.85 2.91 10.95
CA LEU A 120 -4.64 2.11 10.75
C LEU A 120 -3.95 1.76 12.07
N ILE A 121 -3.82 2.71 13.00
CA ILE A 121 -3.22 2.46 14.31
C ILE A 121 -4.06 1.42 15.07
N MET A 122 -5.38 1.59 15.09
CA MET A 122 -6.30 0.63 15.73
C MET A 122 -6.15 -0.77 15.14
N GLU A 123 -6.04 -0.88 13.81
CA GLU A 123 -5.85 -2.14 13.11
C GLU A 123 -4.52 -2.81 13.46
N ILE A 124 -3.43 -2.03 13.51
CA ILE A 124 -2.12 -2.53 13.94
C ILE A 124 -2.18 -3.07 15.37
N CYS A 125 -2.86 -2.37 16.29
CA CYS A 125 -3.05 -2.84 17.66
C CYS A 125 -3.82 -4.17 17.71
N VAL A 126 -4.87 -4.31 16.91
CA VAL A 126 -5.67 -5.55 16.85
C VAL A 126 -4.86 -6.69 16.23
N MET A 127 -4.13 -6.45 15.14
CA MET A 127 -3.24 -7.45 14.54
C MET A 127 -2.17 -7.92 15.52
N PHE A 128 -1.55 -6.99 16.27
CA PHE A 128 -0.59 -7.34 17.31
C PHE A 128 -1.23 -8.23 18.38
N GLY A 129 -2.45 -7.90 18.83
CA GLY A 129 -3.21 -8.74 19.76
C GLY A 129 -3.46 -10.15 19.21
N CYS A 130 -3.85 -10.27 17.94
CA CYS A 130 -4.07 -11.57 17.28
C CYS A 130 -2.78 -12.39 17.16
N VAL A 131 -1.64 -11.77 16.85
CA VAL A 131 -0.34 -12.45 16.83
C VAL A 131 0.01 -12.98 18.23
N MET A 132 -0.16 -12.16 19.27
CA MET A 132 0.15 -12.56 20.65
C MET A 132 -0.74 -13.72 21.13
N LEU A 133 -2.01 -13.75 20.73
CA LEU A 133 -2.91 -14.87 21.01
C LEU A 133 -2.53 -16.12 20.19
N GLY A 134 -2.13 -15.94 18.93
CA GLY A 134 -1.62 -17.01 18.07
C GLY A 134 -0.39 -17.69 18.64
N LEU A 135 0.56 -16.93 19.18
CA LEU A 135 1.76 -17.46 19.83
C LEU A 135 1.48 -18.25 21.11
N ARG A 136 0.30 -18.04 21.72
CA ARG A 136 -0.16 -18.76 22.92
C ARG A 136 -1.19 -19.85 22.61
N ALA A 137 -1.40 -20.17 21.33
CA ALA A 137 -2.36 -21.19 20.93
C ALA A 137 -1.99 -22.56 21.49
N SER A 138 -2.93 -23.22 22.17
CA SER A 138 -2.72 -24.54 22.76
C SER A 138 -3.04 -25.69 21.81
N SER A 139 -3.63 -25.38 20.65
CA SER A 139 -3.99 -26.37 19.64
C SER A 139 -3.83 -25.82 18.22
N LEU A 140 -3.65 -26.73 17.27
CA LEU A 140 -3.51 -26.42 15.85
C LEU A 140 -4.75 -25.70 15.28
N ALA A 141 -5.95 -26.16 15.67
CA ALA A 141 -7.20 -25.53 15.26
C ALA A 141 -7.30 -24.08 15.74
N GLN A 142 -6.82 -23.79 16.95
CA GLN A 142 -6.74 -22.42 17.46
C GLN A 142 -5.71 -21.59 16.69
N ALA A 143 -4.54 -22.14 16.37
CA ALA A 143 -3.53 -21.43 15.56
C ALA A 143 -4.09 -21.02 14.18
N ILE A 144 -4.78 -21.93 13.49
CA ILE A 144 -5.45 -21.64 12.20
C ILE A 144 -6.53 -20.57 12.37
N LEU A 145 -7.32 -20.63 13.45
CA LEU A 145 -8.31 -19.58 13.77
C LEU A 145 -7.65 -18.20 13.91
N TYR A 146 -6.54 -18.09 14.64
CA TYR A 146 -5.82 -16.83 14.82
C TYR A 146 -5.24 -16.31 13.50
N ILE A 147 -4.71 -17.18 12.64
CA ILE A 147 -4.24 -16.80 11.29
C ILE A 147 -5.40 -16.27 10.44
N ARG A 148 -6.57 -16.91 10.49
CA ARG A 148 -7.76 -16.44 9.77
C ARG A 148 -8.23 -15.09 10.29
N MET A 149 -8.19 -14.87 11.61
CA MET A 149 -8.51 -13.56 12.20
C MET A 149 -7.52 -12.47 11.76
N LEU A 150 -6.22 -12.78 11.68
CA LEU A 150 -5.23 -11.86 11.09
C LEU A 150 -5.57 -11.52 9.65
N GLY A 151 -5.93 -12.52 8.84
CA GLY A 151 -6.43 -12.32 7.48
C GLY A 151 -7.68 -11.43 7.43
N ALA A 152 -8.62 -11.59 8.37
CA ALA A 152 -9.82 -10.78 8.46
C ALA A 152 -9.51 -9.30 8.70
N PHE A 153 -8.65 -9.01 9.67
CA PHE A 153 -8.28 -7.63 10.00
C PHE A 153 -7.50 -6.98 8.85
N LEU A 154 -6.50 -7.69 8.31
CA LEU A 154 -5.73 -7.23 7.16
C LEU A 154 -6.63 -6.99 5.93
N LEU A 155 -7.67 -7.80 5.74
CA LEU A 155 -8.65 -7.60 4.67
C LEU A 155 -9.43 -6.30 4.88
N VAL A 156 -9.92 -6.06 6.10
CA VAL A 156 -10.70 -4.86 6.41
C VAL A 156 -9.86 -3.60 6.17
N GLY A 157 -8.61 -3.56 6.66
CA GLY A 157 -7.72 -2.44 6.43
C GLY A 157 -7.39 -2.23 4.97
N SER A 158 -6.99 -3.28 4.28
CA SER A 158 -6.65 -3.20 2.87
C SER A 158 -7.84 -2.74 2.02
N ILE A 159 -9.07 -3.22 2.28
CA ILE A 159 -10.28 -2.73 1.61
C ILE A 159 -10.54 -1.25 1.92
N LEU A 160 -10.41 -0.82 3.19
CA LEU A 160 -10.61 0.58 3.57
C LEU A 160 -9.61 1.50 2.87
N ILE A 161 -8.32 1.15 2.87
CA ILE A 161 -7.27 1.89 2.18
C ILE A 161 -7.56 1.92 0.68
N THR A 162 -7.84 0.77 0.07
CA THR A 162 -8.17 0.67 -1.36
C THR A 162 -9.38 1.52 -1.72
N GLY A 163 -10.44 1.52 -0.91
CA GLY A 163 -11.62 2.36 -1.11
C GLY A 163 -11.31 3.86 -1.05
N VAL A 164 -10.50 4.28 -0.07
CA VAL A 164 -10.02 5.67 0.05
C VAL A 164 -9.16 6.06 -1.16
N LEU A 165 -8.25 5.18 -1.59
CA LEU A 165 -7.41 5.39 -2.77
C LEU A 165 -8.24 5.50 -4.05
N PHE A 166 -9.24 4.64 -4.25
CA PHE A 166 -10.15 4.72 -5.40
C PHE A 166 -10.99 6.00 -5.39
N TYR A 167 -11.51 6.41 -4.23
CA TYR A 167 -12.22 7.69 -4.10
C TYR A 167 -11.33 8.88 -4.50
N HIS A 168 -10.08 8.89 -4.03
CA HIS A 168 -9.12 9.92 -4.41
C HIS A 168 -8.73 9.85 -5.89
N LEU A 169 -8.56 8.65 -6.44
CA LEU A 169 -8.26 8.42 -7.85
C LEU A 169 -9.39 8.97 -8.72
N TYR A 170 -10.63 8.57 -8.45
CA TYR A 170 -11.80 9.04 -9.17
C TYR A 170 -11.92 10.58 -9.15
N ARG A 171 -11.80 11.20 -7.97
CA ARG A 171 -11.84 12.67 -7.86
C ARG A 171 -10.69 13.32 -8.63
N ARG A 172 -9.48 12.75 -8.59
CA ARG A 172 -8.32 13.29 -9.31
C ARG A 172 -8.45 13.15 -10.81
N ILE A 173 -9.05 12.07 -11.32
CA ILE A 173 -9.36 11.92 -12.74
C ILE A 173 -10.31 13.05 -13.19
N LEU A 174 -11.36 13.34 -12.42
CA LEU A 174 -12.29 14.43 -12.73
C LEU A 174 -11.58 15.79 -12.76
N TYR A 175 -10.75 16.09 -11.76
CA TYR A 175 -9.98 17.33 -11.74
C TYR A 175 -8.95 17.42 -12.87
N TYR A 176 -8.33 16.30 -13.24
CA TYR A 176 -7.38 16.27 -14.34
C TYR A 176 -8.08 16.49 -15.68
N ARG A 177 -9.24 15.86 -15.89
CA ARG A 177 -10.08 16.10 -17.07
C ARG A 177 -10.49 17.57 -17.21
N HIS A 178 -10.85 18.21 -16.10
CA HIS A 178 -11.14 19.64 -16.08
C HIS A 178 -9.87 20.49 -16.31
N ALA A 179 -8.69 20.06 -15.88
CA ALA A 179 -7.45 20.76 -16.17
C ALA A 179 -7.06 20.62 -17.66
N LEU A 180 -7.34 19.47 -18.28
CA LEU A 180 -7.08 19.18 -19.69
C LEU A 180 -7.95 20.01 -20.64
N SER A 181 -9.15 20.45 -20.23
CA SER A 181 -9.99 21.32 -21.07
C SER A 181 -9.43 22.73 -21.27
N TYR A 182 -8.42 23.13 -20.50
CA TYR A 182 -7.72 24.41 -20.70
C TYR A 182 -6.47 24.19 -21.55
N LEU A 183 -6.33 24.99 -22.61
CA LEU A 183 -5.11 25.11 -23.39
C LEU A 183 -4.19 26.13 -22.71
N CYS A 184 -2.88 25.85 -22.70
CA CYS A 184 -1.90 26.85 -22.34
C CYS A 184 -1.88 27.92 -23.45
N ILE A 185 -2.48 29.07 -23.21
CA ILE A 185 -2.27 30.24 -24.05
C ILE A 185 -0.91 30.78 -23.64
N GLU A 186 0.12 30.57 -24.46
CA GLU A 186 1.33 31.37 -24.36
C GLU A 186 0.91 32.82 -24.64
N GLU A 187 0.88 33.66 -23.60
CA GLU A 187 0.98 35.10 -23.82
C GLU A 187 2.33 35.31 -24.51
N LYS A 188 2.31 35.42 -25.83
CA LYS A 188 3.38 36.10 -26.54
C LYS A 188 3.42 37.49 -25.93
N GLU A 189 4.42 37.75 -25.08
CA GLU A 189 4.85 39.11 -24.75
C GLU A 189 5.26 39.79 -26.06
N HIS A 190 4.27 40.31 -26.78
CA HIS A 190 4.42 41.33 -27.79
C HIS A 190 4.28 42.67 -27.07
N THR A 191 5.37 43.09 -26.43
CA THR A 191 5.65 44.49 -26.11
C THR A 191 7.19 44.59 -26.10
N ALA A 192 7.80 44.81 -27.26
CA ALA A 192 8.13 46.13 -27.84
C ALA A 192 9.44 46.68 -27.26
#